data_AF-A0A919MB28-F1
#
_entry.id   AF-A0A919MB28-F1
#
_cell.length_a   1.000
_cell.length_b   1.000
_cell.length_c   1.000
_cell.angle_alpha   90.00
_cell.angle_beta   90.00
_cell.angle_gamma   90.00
#
_symmetry.space_group_name_H-M   'P 1'
#
loop_
_entity.id
_entity.type
_entity.pdbx_description
1 polymer ?
#
loop_
_entity_poly.entity_id
_entity_poly.type
_entity_poly.pdbx_seq_one_letter_code
_entity_poly.pdbx_strand_id
1 'polypeptide(L)' 'MTKVMTRLGDTMLGALLGKEEAGACVPEHGQSCCAISNGYCSGGNYFWYYRRSSYTCSGGCSAKTSDPVCYTKKAGAC' A
#
# COMPACT_ATOMS: atom_id res chain seq x y z
N MET A 1 10.29 35.30 -22.06
CA MET A 1 9.20 35.53 -21.08
C MET A 1 8.11 34.45 -21.12
N THR A 2 8.40 33.20 -21.55
CA THR A 2 7.40 32.12 -21.75
C THR A 2 7.51 30.95 -20.77
N LYS A 3 8.49 30.95 -19.87
CA LYS A 3 8.75 29.82 -18.92
C LYS A 3 7.97 29.89 -17.61
N VAL A 4 7.33 31.02 -17.29
CA VAL A 4 6.64 31.21 -16.01
C VAL A 4 5.18 30.72 -16.08
N MET A 5 4.55 30.83 -17.25
CA MET A 5 3.15 30.41 -17.45
C MET A 5 2.96 28.88 -17.44
N THR A 6 3.97 28.10 -17.87
CA THR A 6 3.88 26.63 -17.86
C THR A 6 3.91 26.03 -16.45
N ARG A 7 4.68 26.62 -15.52
CA ARG A 7 4.77 26.09 -14.14
C ARG A 7 3.48 26.26 -13.34
N LEU A 8 2.74 27.34 -13.57
CA LEU A 8 1.45 27.56 -12.92
C LEU A 8 0.39 26.59 -13.44
N GLY A 9 0.41 26.26 -14.73
CA GLY A 9 -0.48 25.26 -15.35
C GLY A 9 -0.34 23.88 -14.71
N ASP A 10 0.88 23.39 -14.51
CA ASP A 10 1.13 22.06 -13.93
C ASP A 10 0.70 21.96 -12.46
N THR A 11 0.92 23.01 -11.66
CA THR A 11 0.47 23.02 -10.25
C THR A 11 -1.05 23.13 -10.13
N MET A 12 -1.72 23.84 -11.06
CA MET A 12 -3.18 23.95 -11.05
C MET A 12 -3.83 22.66 -11.56
N LEU A 13 -3.21 21.99 -12.54
CA LEU A 13 -3.63 20.67 -13.03
C LEU A 13 -3.48 19.60 -11.93
N GLY A 14 -2.39 19.64 -11.16
CA GLY A 14 -2.20 18.77 -9.98
C GLY A 14 -3.22 19.01 -8.87
N ALA A 15 -3.69 20.25 -8.69
CA ALA A 15 -4.72 20.60 -7.71
C ALA A 15 -6.14 20.24 -8.18
N LEU A 16 -6.43 20.32 -9.49
CA LEU A 16 -7.69 19.88 -10.10
C LEU A 16 -7.83 18.35 -10.13
N LEU A 17 -6.74 17.61 -10.37
CA LEU A 17 -6.71 16.15 -10.26
C LEU A 17 -6.78 15.64 -8.81
N GLY A 18 -6.60 16.54 -7.82
CA GLY A 18 -6.70 16.21 -6.40
C GLY A 18 -8.13 16.08 -5.87
N LYS A 19 -9.15 16.37 -6.69
CA LYS A 19 -10.55 16.26 -6.30
C LYS A 19 -11.35 15.48 -7.35
N GLU A 20 -11.49 14.19 -7.05
CA GLU A 20 -12.56 13.28 -7.49
C GLU A 20 -12.57 12.86 -8.98
N GLU A 21 -12.49 11.54 -9.18
CA GLU A 21 -12.94 10.81 -10.38
C GLU A 21 -12.21 11.03 -11.71
N ALA A 22 -10.88 10.86 -11.73
CA ALA A 22 -10.24 10.16 -12.84
C ALA A 22 -9.72 8.84 -12.28
N GLY A 23 -9.90 7.71 -12.98
CA GLY A 23 -9.49 6.36 -12.55
C GLY A 23 -7.98 6.14 -12.37
N ALA A 24 -7.25 7.13 -11.87
CA ALA A 24 -5.86 7.07 -11.49
C ALA A 24 -5.73 6.36 -10.14
N CYS A 25 -4.96 5.28 -10.13
CA CYS A 25 -4.59 4.57 -8.92
C CYS A 25 -3.77 5.47 -7.98
N VAL A 26 -3.79 5.19 -6.67
CA VAL A 26 -2.88 5.87 -5.72
C VAL A 26 -1.42 5.76 -6.19
N PRO A 27 -0.54 6.71 -5.84
CA PRO A 27 0.86 6.70 -6.29
C PRO A 27 1.64 5.43 -5.89
N GLU A 28 1.18 4.76 -4.85
CA GLU A 28 1.78 3.53 -4.30
C GLU A 28 1.35 2.26 -5.05
N HIS A 29 0.36 2.35 -5.94
CA HIS A 29 -0.19 1.19 -6.65
C HIS A 29 0.90 0.38 -7.36
N GLY A 30 0.88 -0.93 -7.16
CA GLY A 30 1.87 -1.85 -7.71
C GLY A 30 3.21 -1.89 -6.97
N GLN A 31 3.46 -0.98 -6.02
CA GLN A 31 4.63 -1.09 -5.15
C GLN A 31 4.47 -2.26 -4.18
N SER A 32 5.58 -2.93 -3.88
CA SER A 32 5.60 -4.06 -2.97
C SER A 32 5.28 -3.63 -1.53
N CYS A 33 4.44 -4.41 -0.85
CA CYS A 33 4.05 -4.19 0.53
C CYS A 33 4.03 -5.53 1.29
N CYS A 34 3.99 -5.50 2.62
CA CYS A 34 3.83 -6.71 3.44
C CYS A 34 2.58 -6.57 4.33
N ALA A 35 1.57 -7.40 4.08
CA ALA A 35 0.30 -7.37 4.81
C ALA A 35 0.11 -8.64 5.64
N ILE A 36 -0.69 -8.50 6.70
CA ILE A 36 -1.09 -9.62 7.56
C ILE A 36 -1.97 -10.56 6.76
N SER A 37 -1.70 -11.86 6.81
CA SER A 37 -2.53 -12.89 6.17
C SER A 37 -3.17 -13.85 7.16
N ASN A 38 -2.37 -14.45 8.04
CA ASN A 38 -2.77 -15.50 8.96
C ASN A 38 -1.78 -15.55 10.13
N GLY A 39 -2.08 -16.32 11.19
CA GLY A 39 -1.19 -16.45 12.33
C GLY A 39 -1.09 -17.88 12.86
N TYR A 40 -0.18 -18.09 13.80
CA TYR A 40 0.06 -19.38 14.45
C TYR A 40 0.47 -19.21 15.90
N CYS A 41 0.27 -20.27 16.68
CA CYS A 41 0.69 -20.38 18.07
C CYS A 41 2.00 -21.16 18.16
N SER A 42 2.95 -20.62 18.92
CA SER A 42 4.19 -21.33 19.25
C SER A 42 4.71 -20.90 20.62
N GLY A 43 4.94 -21.88 21.51
CA GLY A 43 5.48 -21.63 22.85
C GLY A 43 4.69 -20.61 23.69
N GLY A 44 3.35 -20.66 23.65
CA GLY A 44 2.47 -19.74 24.39
C GLY A 44 2.38 -18.32 23.80
N ASN A 45 2.83 -18.13 22.57
CA ASN A 45 2.80 -16.83 21.89
C ASN A 45 2.11 -16.95 20.52
N TYR A 46 1.28 -15.98 20.20
CA TYR A 46 0.64 -15.85 18.89
C TYR A 46 1.48 -14.96 17.98
N PHE A 47 1.74 -15.43 16.76
CA PHE A 47 2.52 -14.74 15.74
C PHE A 47 1.68 -14.51 14.47
N TRP A 48 1.74 -13.31 13.92
CA TRP A 48 1.21 -13.00 12.59
C TRP A 48 2.25 -13.27 11.51
N TYR A 49 1.83 -13.90 10.42
CA TYR A 49 2.54 -13.91 9.14
C TYR A 49 2.24 -12.63 8.39
N TYR A 50 3.28 -11.89 8.05
CA TYR A 50 3.23 -10.80 7.10
C TYR A 50 3.78 -11.31 5.76
N ARG A 51 2.94 -11.29 4.73
CA ARG A 51 3.24 -11.83 3.41
C ARG A 51 3.33 -10.72 2.38
N ARG A 52 4.16 -10.95 1.36
CA ARG A 52 4.43 -9.97 0.30
C ARG A 52 3.22 -9.85 -0.60
N SER A 53 2.79 -8.62 -0.84
CA SER A 53 1.74 -8.27 -1.78
C SER A 53 2.11 -6.97 -2.50
N SER A 54 1.15 -6.39 -3.22
CA SER A 54 1.25 -5.08 -3.83
C SER A 54 0.06 -4.20 -3.41
N TYR A 55 0.29 -2.90 -3.33
CA TYR A 55 -0.81 -1.96 -3.10
C TYR A 55 -1.80 -1.98 -4.25
N THR A 56 -3.08 -2.01 -3.94
CA THR A 56 -4.19 -1.88 -4.90
C THR A 56 -4.32 -0.43 -5.35
N CYS A 57 -5.13 -0.18 -6.40
CA CYS A 57 -5.38 1.18 -6.87
C CYS A 57 -6.01 2.10 -5.82
N SER A 58 -6.64 1.54 -4.79
CA SER A 58 -7.19 2.27 -3.64
C SER A 58 -6.22 2.43 -2.48
N GLY A 59 -4.98 1.93 -2.58
CA GLY A 59 -3.98 1.95 -1.50
C GLY A 59 -4.16 0.85 -0.46
N GLY A 60 -5.02 -0.13 -0.71
CA GLY A 60 -5.13 -1.32 0.12
C GLY A 60 -3.92 -2.24 -0.09
N CYS A 61 -3.30 -2.70 0.99
CA CYS A 61 -2.33 -3.79 0.93
C CYS A 61 -2.95 -5.03 1.59
N SER A 62 -3.22 -6.05 0.78
CA SER A 62 -3.86 -7.29 1.24
C SER A 62 -3.07 -8.47 0.71
N ALA A 63 -2.65 -9.39 1.58
CA ALA A 63 -1.90 -10.57 1.19
C ALA A 63 -2.76 -11.83 1.27
N LYS A 64 -2.51 -12.78 0.36
CA LYS A 64 -3.11 -14.11 0.37
C LYS A 64 -2.20 -15.08 1.12
N THR A 65 -2.78 -16.15 1.64
CA THR A 65 -2.02 -17.20 2.36
C THR A 65 -1.03 -17.95 1.46
N SER A 66 -1.20 -17.91 0.14
CA SER A 66 -0.28 -18.46 -0.86
C SER A 66 0.96 -17.59 -1.12
N ASP A 67 0.92 -16.31 -0.73
CA ASP A 67 1.99 -15.37 -1.08
C ASP A 67 3.26 -15.62 -0.24
N PRO A 68 4.46 -15.29 -0.72
CA PRO A 68 5.68 -15.54 0.05
C PRO A 68 5.73 -14.72 1.36
N VAL A 69 6.26 -15.32 2.42
CA VAL A 69 6.40 -14.66 3.73
C VAL A 69 7.49 -13.59 3.65
N CYS A 70 7.17 -12.37 4.10
CA CYS A 70 8.16 -11.33 4.34
C CYS A 70 8.84 -11.55 5.70
N TYR A 71 8.03 -11.60 6.75
CA TYR A 71 8.46 -11.75 8.14
C TYR A 71 7.29 -12.23 9.02
N THR A 72 7.61 -12.65 10.23
CA THR A 72 6.64 -12.93 11.28
C THR A 72 6.81 -11.96 12.44
N LYS A 73 5.71 -11.61 13.11
CA LYS A 73 5.73 -10.71 14.26
C LYS A 73 4.84 -11.24 15.37
N LYS A 74 5.33 -11.23 16.61
CA LYS A 74 4.53 -11.55 17.79
C LYS A 74 3.39 -10.54 17.93
N ALA A 75 2.18 -11.05 18.09
CA ALA A 75 0.97 -10.24 18.23
C ALA A 75 0.41 -10.28 19.66
N GLY A 76 0.64 -11.37 20.38
CA GLY A 76 0.07 -11.56 21.71
C GLY A 76 0.37 -12.93 22.29
N ALA A 77 -0.37 -13.29 23.33
CA ALA A 77 -0.39 -14.63 23.88
C ALA A 77 -1.42 -15.48 23.13
N CYS A 78 -1.13 -16.78 23.09
CA CYS A 78 -2.13 -17.82 22.99
C CYS A 78 -1.75 -18.92 23.98
#